data_AF-A0A1F8MBM8-F1
#
_entry.id   AF-A0A1F8MBM8-F1
#
_cell.length_a   1.000
_cell.length_b   1.000
_cell.length_c   1.000
_cell.angle_alpha   90.00
_cell.angle_beta   90.00
_cell.angle_gamma   90.00
#
_symmetry.space_group_name_H-M   'P 1'
#
loop_
_entity.id
_entity.type
_entity.pdbx_description
1 polymer ?
#
loop_
_entity_poly.entity_id
_entity_poly.type
_entity_poly.pdbx_seq_one_letter_code
_entity_poly.pdbx_strand_id
1 'polypeptide(L)' 'MTLSMAELRIRLKTAQDKSELLRLREDITTFMDSPEFQELSQSDKNRVEDLLVEAIAKEEQYKGCDPWRTILGC' A
#
# COMPACT_ATOMS: atom_id res chain seq x y z
N MET A 1 8.20 12.12 -11.88
CA MET A 1 8.93 10.88 -11.58
C MET A 1 7.95 9.74 -11.84
N THR A 2 8.20 8.88 -12.81
CA THR A 2 7.31 7.75 -13.13
C THR A 2 7.49 6.69 -12.05
N LEU A 3 6.58 6.66 -11.09
CA LEU A 3 6.54 5.68 -10.01
C LEU A 3 6.39 4.27 -10.62
N SER A 4 7.41 3.44 -10.52
CA SER A 4 7.36 2.08 -11.05
C SER A 4 6.69 1.11 -10.07
N MET A 5 6.04 0.08 -10.60
CA MET A 5 5.35 -0.95 -9.79
C MET A 5 6.31 -1.69 -8.83
N ALA A 6 7.59 -1.77 -9.19
CA ALA A 6 8.65 -2.29 -8.33
C ALA A 6 8.94 -1.35 -7.15
N GLU A 7 8.97 -0.03 -7.37
CA GLU A 7 9.15 0.96 -6.30
C GLU A 7 7.98 0.95 -5.32
N LEU A 8 6.73 0.82 -5.80
CA LEU A 8 5.55 0.72 -4.92
C LEU A 8 5.64 -0.49 -3.98
N ARG A 9 6.06 -1.65 -4.49
CA ARG A 9 6.29 -2.85 -3.68
C ARG A 9 7.42 -2.68 -2.66
N ILE A 10 8.53 -2.05 -3.06
CA ILE A 10 9.64 -1.79 -2.15
C ILE A 10 9.18 -0.86 -1.03
N ARG A 11 8.51 0.25 -1.37
CA ARG A 11 7.95 1.19 -0.38
C ARG A 11 6.98 0.51 0.56
N LEU A 12 6.11 -0.36 0.05
CA LEU A 12 5.17 -1.11 0.88
C LEU A 12 5.90 -2.03 1.87
N LYS A 13 6.99 -2.68 1.45
CA LYS A 13 7.83 -3.52 2.33
C LYS A 13 8.62 -2.72 3.36
N THR A 14 9.15 -1.55 2.97
CA THR A 14 10.00 -0.72 3.82
C THR A 14 9.23 0.29 4.66
N ALA A 15 7.93 0.48 4.44
CA ALA A 15 7.11 1.39 5.21
C ALA A 15 7.11 0.98 6.69
N GLN A 16 7.74 1.81 7.53
CA GLN A 16 7.88 1.63 8.97
C GLN A 16 6.86 2.44 9.78
N ASP A 17 6.11 3.32 9.13
CA ASP A 17 5.16 4.21 9.79
C ASP A 17 3.83 4.27 9.06
N LYS A 18 2.76 4.40 9.86
CA LYS A 18 1.39 4.53 9.37
C LYS A 18 1.23 5.68 8.38
N SER A 19 1.94 6.80 8.57
CA SER A 19 1.91 7.94 7.65
C SER A 19 2.47 7.61 6.26
N GLU A 20 3.47 6.74 6.18
CA GLU A 20 4.01 6.30 4.89
C GLU A 20 3.05 5.35 4.17
N LEU A 21 2.39 4.45 4.91
CA LEU A 21 1.34 3.59 4.36
C LEU A 21 0.13 4.39 3.86
N LEU A 22 -0.29 5.42 4.59
CA LEU A 22 -1.37 6.32 4.18
C LEU A 22 -1.02 7.08 2.90
N ARG A 23 0.20 7.65 2.83
CA ARG A 23 0.68 8.31 1.60
C ARG A 23 0.75 7.34 0.43
N LEU A 24 1.27 6.13 0.65
CA LEU A 24 1.35 5.11 -0.39
C LEU A 24 -0.04 4.72 -0.91
N ARG A 25 -1.02 4.60 -0.01
CA ARG A 25 -2.42 4.36 -0.36
C ARG A 25 -2.99 5.51 -1.20
N GLU A 26 -2.76 6.76 -0.79
CA GLU A 26 -3.21 7.93 -1.56
C GLU A 26 -2.54 7.97 -2.95
N ASP A 27 -1.24 7.72 -3.05
CA ASP A 27 -0.50 7.63 -4.31
C ASP A 27 -1.09 6.55 -5.24
N ILE A 28 -1.35 5.34 -4.71
CA ILE A 28 -1.95 4.24 -5.49
C ILE A 28 -3.36 4.60 -5.94
N THR A 29 -4.18 5.19 -5.06
CA THR A 29 -5.57 5.55 -5.40
C THR A 29 -5.61 6.67 -6.44
N THR A 30 -4.70 7.64 -6.34
CA THR A 30 -4.54 8.73 -7.32
C THR A 30 -4.07 8.17 -8.66
N PHE A 31 -3.14 7.21 -8.65
CA PHE A 31 -2.72 6.52 -9.86
C PHE A 31 -3.88 5.75 -10.50
N MET A 32 -4.73 5.08 -9.72
CA MET A 32 -5.91 4.37 -10.24
C MET A 32 -6.96 5.29 -10.88
N ASP A 33 -7.07 6.54 -10.42
CA ASP A 33 -7.94 7.55 -11.02
C ASP A 33 -7.37 8.16 -12.32
N SER A 34 -6.07 7.97 -12.57
CA SER A 34 -5.40 8.52 -13.75
C SER A 34 -5.82 7.84 -15.06
N PRO A 35 -5.84 8.58 -16.19
CA PRO A 35 -6.07 8.00 -17.51
C PRO A 35 -5.02 6.94 -17.87
N GLU A 36 -3.78 7.11 -17.40
CA GLU A 36 -2.69 6.14 -17.60
C GLU A 36 -3.05 4.76 -17.04
N PHE A 37 -3.72 4.71 -15.88
CA PHE A 37 -4.21 3.47 -15.32
C PHE A 37 -5.33 2.85 -16.16
N GLN A 38 -6.20 3.66 -16.77
CA GLN A 38 -7.26 3.16 -17.66
C GLN A 38 -6.69 2.48 -18.91
N GLU A 39 -5.54 2.94 -19.39
CA GLU A 39 -4.82 2.38 -20.55
C GLU A 39 -4.02 1.10 -20.21
N LEU A 40 -3.85 0.75 -18.93
CA LEU A 40 -3.16 -0.47 -18.54
C LEU A 40 -3.94 -1.74 -18.92
N SER A 41 -3.17 -2.82 -19.10
CA SER A 41 -3.73 -4.16 -19.26
C SER A 41 -4.48 -4.58 -18.00
N GLN A 42 -5.50 -5.44 -18.13
CA GLN A 42 -6.25 -5.96 -16.98
C GLN A 42 -5.32 -6.63 -15.94
N SER A 43 -4.26 -7.31 -16.40
CA SER A 43 -3.26 -7.93 -15.53
C SER A 43 -2.49 -6.90 -14.69
N ASP A 44 -2.17 -5.74 -15.26
CA ASP A 44 -1.49 -4.67 -14.53
C ASP A 44 -2.46 -3.92 -13.60
N LYS A 45 -3.72 -3.72 -14.02
CA LYS A 45 -4.78 -3.19 -13.14
C LYS A 45 -4.94 -4.06 -11.89
N ASN A 46 -5.08 -5.37 -12.06
CA ASN A 46 -5.19 -6.32 -10.96
C ASN A 46 -3.98 -6.25 -10.00
N ARG A 47 -2.76 -5.99 -10.53
CA ARG A 47 -1.55 -5.87 -9.70
C ARG A 47 -1.54 -4.60 -8.85
N VAL A 48 -2.08 -3.50 -9.37
CA VAL A 48 -2.21 -2.24 -8.63
C VAL A 48 -3.29 -2.36 -7.56
N GLU A 49 -4.40 -3.05 -7.87
CA GLU A 49 -5.43 -3.37 -6.88
C GLU A 49 -4.89 -4.26 -5.75
N ASP A 50 -4.10 -5.28 -6.08
CA ASP A 50 -3.42 -6.14 -5.10
C ASP A 50 -2.48 -5.33 -4.19
N LEU A 51 -1.76 -4.35 -4.75
CA LEU A 51 -0.93 -3.41 -3.98
C LEU A 51 -1.74 -2.54 -3.03
N LEU A 52 -2.91 -2.06 -3.46
CA LEU A 52 -3.82 -1.29 -2.62
C LEU A 52 -4.34 -2.12 -1.44
N VAL A 53 -4.74 -3.37 -1.72
CA VAL A 53 -5.20 -4.32 -0.68
C VAL A 53 -4.09 -4.60 0.33
N GLU A 54 -2.86 -4.85 -0.12
CA GLU A 54 -1.71 -5.11 0.78
C GLU A 54 -1.37 -3.86 1.62
N ALA A 55 -1.46 -2.65 1.05
CA ALA A 55 -1.29 -1.40 1.78
C ALA A 55 -2.34 -1.19 2.87
N ILE A 56 -3.62 -1.45 2.57
CA ILE A 56 -4.72 -1.37 3.54
C ILE A 56 -4.54 -2.43 4.64
N ALA A 57 -4.22 -3.67 4.28
CA ALA A 57 -4.01 -4.75 5.24
C ALA A 57 -2.84 -4.45 6.18
N LYS A 58 -1.76 -3.81 5.70
CA LYS A 58 -0.68 -3.32 6.57
C LYS A 58 -1.13 -2.15 7.44
N GLU A 59 -1.91 -1.20 6.92
CA GLU A 59 -2.48 -0.11 7.73
C GLU A 59 -3.34 -0.66 8.89
N GLU A 60 -4.15 -1.69 8.62
CA GLU A 60 -4.94 -2.36 9.65
C GLU A 60 -4.09 -3.11 10.67
N GLN A 61 -3.00 -3.75 10.24
CA GLN A 61 -2.03 -4.33 11.16
C GLN A 61 -1.38 -3.29 12.08
N TYR A 62 -1.16 -2.06 11.61
CA TYR A 62 -0.73 -0.95 12.48
C TYR A 62 -1.79 -0.54 13.51
N LYS A 63 -3.09 -0.67 13.19
CA LYS A 63 -4.16 -0.45 14.17
C LYS A 63 -4.26 -1.62 15.17
N GLY A 64 -3.94 -2.84 14.76
CA GLY A 64 -3.89 -4.02 15.64
C GLY A 64 -2.61 -4.15 16.46
N CYS A 65 -1.53 -3.48 16.04
CA CYS A 65 -0.28 -3.35 16.77
C CYS A 65 -0.41 -2.24 17.81
N ASP A 66 -1.31 -2.45 18.78
CA ASP A 66 -1.22 -1.75 20.05
C ASP A 66 0.15 -2.09 20.67
N PRO A 67 1.06 -1.12 20.87
CA PRO A 67 2.34 -1.39 21.53
C PRO A 67 2.16 -1.89 22.98
N TRP A 68 0.94 -1.82 23.51
CA TRP A 68 0.55 -2.38 24.81
C TRP A 68 0.14 -3.86 24.75
N ARG A 69 -0.15 -4.44 23.58
CA ARG A 69 -0.50 -5.87 23.45
C ARG A 69 0.72 -6.79 23.44
N THR A 70 1.93 -6.27 23.23
CA THR A 70 3.18 -7.04 23.37
C THR A 70 3.63 -7.21 24.83
N ILE A 71 2.90 -6.67 25.81
CA ILE A 71 3.23 -6.84 27.25
C ILE A 71 2.48 -8.02 27.89
N LEU A 72 1.43 -8.56 27.25
CA LEU A 72 0.67 -9.71 27.75
C LEU A 72 0.62 -10.82 26.68
N GLY A 73 1.77 -11.48 26.53
CA GLY A 73 1.98 -12.87 26.11
C GLY A 73 1.02 -13.51 25.09
N CYS A 74 1.60 -14.00 23.99
CA CYS A 74 1.11 -15.21 23.33
C CYS A 74 0.88 -16.36 24.33
#